data_AF-A0A9W4T4J9-F1
#
_entry.id   AF-A0A9W4T4J9-F1
#
_cell.length_a   1.000
_cell.length_b   1.000
_cell.length_c   1.000
_cell.angle_alpha   90.00
_cell.angle_beta   90.00
_cell.angle_gamma   90.00
#
_symmetry.space_group_name_H-M   'P 1'
#
loop_
_entity.id
_entity.type
_entity.pdbx_description
1 polymer ?
#
loop_
_entity_poly.entity_id
_entity_poly.type
_entity_poly.pdbx_seq_one_letter_code
_entity_poly.pdbx_strand_id
1 'polypeptide(L)'
;NDSNPGGSIYDFWAGIFADDKADLKRKITDAKVREIQADKHLLMNERSLNVLKETIVEHNETSITLADFARAEQDVRKRRKHYHQTDGFTTPSPGSPIKHSSIEEEKEDSQKKHSSIEEEGSPIKHISEEESPFIEEEENEIIIDDVPYEFSFENGGDSADDLHVGTTNVSIIFRNYQNQSLNIARDKGLFVESNIQEILSLSSILLLAPNSYSRTMIDHFGLSLLDEIHQKLTPDQQKLLDPDSEATFRKSIKMAISGSRDDSTNWLCGKLSSEQPLRENLGFIVLDCLRTLPTSKIRNEHSEITHYTNFLDRIMKGLFNNPDKNIVQWPNTALNESKTRKFEGRTKQPDFTVSIICQLQTSATLFVGEVSPPSKKGDVYKNCNDLIRLGVFMKDILDSSVDKGADIKVLGFQCIDYKVDYYIMDLVKGIYIMLHVGQVSIPASLKDMSSFVDDIELSLRIQDIFRESYENFYPKLCNPGSLTEKATFKKNTLCTPKFRDL
;
A
#
# COMPACT_ATOMS: atom_id res chain seq x y z
N ASN A 1 15.35 -18.01 105.20
CA ASN A 1 14.31 -17.35 104.39
C ASN A 1 14.86 -17.01 103.02
N ASP A 2 14.90 -18.04 102.19
CA ASP A 2 14.53 -18.10 100.78
C ASP A 2 14.74 -16.88 99.89
N SER A 3 15.70 -16.99 98.98
CA SER A 3 15.62 -16.40 97.64
C SER A 3 16.24 -17.36 96.63
N ASN A 4 15.36 -17.94 95.84
CA ASN A 4 15.52 -18.97 94.83
C ASN A 4 16.32 -18.45 93.60
N PRO A 5 17.42 -19.08 93.14
CA PRO A 5 18.05 -18.73 91.88
C PRO A 5 17.39 -19.55 90.75
N GLY A 6 16.17 -19.17 90.38
CA GLY A 6 15.40 -19.82 89.33
C GLY A 6 15.56 -19.14 87.97
N GLY A 7 16.79 -19.02 87.46
CA GLY A 7 17.01 -18.72 86.03
C GLY A 7 16.93 -20.04 85.26
N SER A 8 15.84 -20.26 84.53
CA SER A 8 15.60 -21.51 83.82
C SER A 8 16.63 -21.69 82.69
N ILE A 9 17.24 -22.87 82.59
CA ILE A 9 18.08 -23.30 81.47
C ILE A 9 17.39 -23.06 80.11
N TYR A 10 16.06 -23.04 80.08
CA TYR A 10 15.28 -22.72 78.87
C TYR A 10 15.52 -21.31 78.34
N ASP A 11 15.73 -20.31 79.20
CA ASP A 11 15.90 -18.91 78.78
C ASP A 11 17.29 -18.67 78.16
N PHE A 12 18.30 -19.44 78.59
CA PHE A 12 19.64 -19.41 78.00
C PHE A 12 19.67 -20.02 76.60
N TRP A 13 19.01 -21.16 76.38
CA TRP A 13 18.92 -21.77 75.05
C TRP A 13 18.03 -20.99 74.11
N ALA A 14 16.93 -20.40 74.59
CA ALA A 14 16.04 -19.57 73.77
C ALA A 14 16.74 -18.32 73.19
N GLY A 15 17.67 -17.71 73.94
CA GLY A 15 18.50 -16.61 73.45
C GLY A 15 19.48 -17.03 72.34
N ILE A 16 20.18 -18.15 72.51
CA ILE A 16 21.15 -18.67 71.53
C ILE A 16 20.44 -19.06 70.21
N PHE A 17 19.29 -19.73 70.28
CA PHE A 17 18.54 -20.11 69.08
C PHE A 17 17.86 -18.93 68.36
N ALA A 18 17.57 -17.83 69.07
CA ALA A 18 17.00 -16.63 68.46
C ALA A 18 18.05 -15.83 67.67
N ASP A 19 19.26 -15.69 68.20
CA ASP A 19 20.36 -15.00 67.52
C ASP A 19 20.87 -15.77 66.29
N ASP A 20 20.98 -17.10 66.38
CA ASP A 20 21.36 -17.94 65.22
C ASP A 20 20.31 -17.89 64.09
N LYS A 21 19.03 -17.78 64.44
CA LYS A 21 17.94 -17.66 63.46
C LYS A 21 17.90 -16.28 62.79
N ALA A 22 18.26 -15.22 63.52
CA ALA A 22 18.37 -13.87 62.98
C ALA A 22 19.58 -13.75 62.04
N ASP A 23 20.73 -14.32 62.42
CA ASP A 23 21.93 -14.33 61.59
C ASP A 23 21.76 -15.17 60.31
N LEU A 24 21.07 -16.32 60.40
CA LEU A 24 20.75 -17.13 59.22
C LEU A 24 19.79 -16.41 58.26
N LYS A 25 18.78 -15.71 58.76
CA LYS A 25 17.89 -14.88 57.93
C LYS A 25 18.63 -13.75 57.24
N ARG A 26 19.59 -13.12 57.92
CA ARG A 26 20.42 -12.06 57.35
C ARG A 26 21.31 -12.61 56.22
N LYS A 27 21.98 -13.74 56.45
CA LYS A 27 22.81 -14.43 55.44
C LYS A 27 22.01 -14.84 54.19
N ILE A 28 20.78 -15.33 54.36
CA ILE A 28 19.90 -15.68 53.23
C ILE A 28 19.47 -14.44 52.44
N THR A 29 19.18 -13.34 53.13
CA THR A 29 18.80 -12.08 52.50
C THR A 29 19.97 -11.48 51.70
N ASP A 30 21.17 -11.47 52.27
CA ASP A 30 22.38 -10.99 51.61
C ASP A 30 22.83 -11.89 50.44
N ALA A 31 22.49 -13.18 50.46
CA ALA A 31 22.71 -14.08 49.33
C ALA A 31 21.74 -13.75 48.18
N LYS A 32 20.45 -13.55 48.46
CA LYS A 32 19.46 -13.16 47.44
C LYS A 32 19.73 -11.79 46.83
N VAL A 33 20.20 -10.82 47.62
CA VAL A 33 20.57 -9.50 47.10
C VAL A 33 21.75 -9.59 46.15
N ARG A 34 22.75 -10.44 46.46
CA ARG A 34 23.89 -10.69 45.58
C ARG A 34 23.50 -11.41 44.29
N GLU A 35 22.57 -12.35 44.36
CA GLU A 35 22.00 -13.04 43.19
C GLU A 35 21.27 -12.06 42.26
N ILE A 36 20.40 -11.20 42.81
CA ILE A 36 19.69 -10.17 42.04
C ILE A 36 20.65 -9.14 41.42
N GLN A 37 21.73 -8.78 42.12
CA GLN A 37 22.76 -7.89 41.57
C GLN A 37 23.57 -8.55 40.45
N ALA A 38 23.85 -9.85 40.55
CA ALA A 38 24.51 -10.61 39.49
C ALA A 38 23.63 -10.72 38.24
N ASP A 39 22.34 -11.01 38.41
CA ASP A 39 21.36 -11.08 37.30
C ASP A 39 21.18 -9.71 36.62
N LYS A 40 21.14 -8.63 37.42
CA LYS A 40 21.08 -7.26 36.88
C LYS A 40 22.33 -6.91 36.07
N HIS A 41 23.51 -7.37 36.49
CA HIS A 41 24.76 -7.15 35.75
C HIS A 41 24.80 -8.00 34.46
N LEU A 42 24.26 -9.22 34.48
CA LEU A 42 24.14 -10.07 33.31
C LEU A 42 23.20 -9.45 32.25
N LEU A 43 22.04 -8.96 32.68
CA LEU A 43 21.05 -8.29 31.82
C LEU A 43 21.58 -6.98 31.22
N MET A 44 22.39 -6.21 31.97
CA MET A 44 23.03 -5.00 31.42
C MET A 44 24.11 -5.33 30.39
N ASN A 45 24.86 -6.43 30.58
CA ASN A 45 25.82 -6.90 29.58
C ASN A 45 25.13 -7.41 28.32
N GLU A 46 24.04 -8.18 28.43
CA GLU A 46 23.27 -8.63 27.26
C GLU A 46 22.66 -7.48 26.47
N ARG A 47 22.10 -6.46 27.15
CA ARG A 47 21.61 -5.25 26.48
C ARG A 47 22.72 -4.50 25.77
N SER A 48 23.88 -4.36 26.40
CA SER A 48 25.04 -3.70 25.78
C SER A 48 25.55 -4.48 24.56
N LEU A 49 25.49 -5.82 24.60
CA LEU A 49 25.88 -6.68 23.49
C LEU A 49 24.87 -6.62 22.33
N ASN A 50 23.58 -6.48 22.62
CA ASN A 50 22.54 -6.32 21.61
C ASN A 50 22.61 -4.94 20.93
N VAL A 51 22.87 -3.87 21.69
CA VAL A 51 23.14 -2.54 21.11
C VAL A 51 24.38 -2.58 20.21
N LEU A 52 25.45 -3.27 20.62
CA LEU A 52 26.65 -3.41 19.79
C LEU A 52 26.37 -4.21 18.49
N LYS A 53 25.51 -5.22 18.55
CA LYS A 53 25.07 -5.99 17.38
C LYS A 53 24.21 -5.15 16.44
N GLU A 54 23.29 -4.36 16.96
CA GLU A 54 22.47 -3.42 16.18
C GLU A 54 23.34 -2.36 15.50
N THR A 55 24.34 -1.80 16.19
CA THR A 55 25.28 -0.84 15.58
C THR A 55 26.14 -1.47 14.48
N ILE A 56 26.54 -2.74 14.62
CA ILE A 56 27.29 -3.47 13.58
C ILE A 56 26.41 -3.79 12.37
N VAL A 57 25.12 -4.11 12.59
CA VAL A 57 24.15 -4.30 11.51
C VAL A 57 23.91 -3.00 10.75
N GLU A 58 23.67 -1.89 11.45
CA GLU A 58 23.52 -0.55 10.83
C GLU A 58 24.76 -0.14 10.03
N HIS A 59 25.98 -0.39 10.53
CA HIS A 59 27.21 -0.03 9.82
C HIS A 59 27.41 -0.87 8.53
N ASN A 60 27.02 -2.15 8.56
CA ASN A 60 27.05 -3.01 7.39
C ASN A 60 25.96 -2.64 6.37
N GLU A 61 24.75 -2.32 6.81
CA GLU A 61 23.66 -1.82 5.95
C GLU A 61 24.06 -0.51 5.26
N THR A 62 24.66 0.42 6.02
CA THR A 62 25.13 1.71 5.47
C THR A 62 26.21 1.49 4.39
N SER A 63 27.11 0.53 4.61
CA SER A 63 28.19 0.18 3.66
C SER A 63 27.66 -0.49 2.40
N ILE A 64 26.60 -1.30 2.51
CA ILE A 64 25.89 -1.91 1.38
C ILE A 64 25.21 -0.82 0.54
N THR A 65 24.50 0.12 1.16
CA THR A 65 23.87 1.25 0.43
C THR A 65 24.86 2.15 -0.31
N LEU A 66 26.07 2.36 0.23
CA LEU A 66 27.12 3.14 -0.45
C LEU A 66 27.68 2.40 -1.67
N ALA A 67 27.83 1.07 -1.60
CA ALA A 67 28.23 0.25 -2.73
C ALA A 67 27.15 0.18 -3.82
N ASP A 68 25.87 0.19 -3.44
CA ASP A 68 24.73 0.22 -4.35
C ASP A 68 24.59 1.58 -5.05
N PHE A 69 24.86 2.67 -4.34
CA PHE A 69 24.91 4.02 -4.92
C PHE A 69 26.02 4.14 -5.98
N ALA A 70 27.21 3.60 -5.71
CA ALA A 70 28.33 3.62 -6.65
C ALA A 70 28.07 2.78 -7.92
N ARG A 71 27.34 1.66 -7.79
CA ARG A 71 26.92 0.81 -8.92
C ARG A 71 25.86 1.50 -9.77
N ALA A 72 24.86 2.12 -9.14
CA ALA A 72 23.82 2.88 -9.84
C ALA A 72 24.40 4.05 -10.66
N GLU A 73 25.44 4.73 -10.15
CA GLU A 73 26.08 5.84 -10.87
C GLU A 73 26.83 5.39 -12.13
N GLN A 74 27.42 4.18 -12.10
CA GLN A 74 28.08 3.59 -13.27
C GLN A 74 27.08 3.17 -14.36
N ASP A 75 25.91 2.65 -13.98
CA ASP A 75 24.89 2.23 -14.94
C ASP A 75 24.15 3.41 -15.58
N VAL A 76 23.93 4.50 -14.84
CA VAL A 76 23.39 5.76 -15.40
C VAL A 76 24.35 6.35 -16.45
N ARG A 77 25.67 6.24 -16.24
CA ARG A 77 26.67 6.67 -17.24
C ARG A 77 26.69 5.81 -18.50
N LYS A 78 26.32 4.53 -18.41
CA LYS A 78 26.16 3.63 -19.58
C LYS A 78 24.87 3.93 -20.35
N ARG A 79 23.74 4.14 -19.66
CA ARG A 79 22.42 4.42 -20.27
C ARG A 79 22.37 5.76 -21.02
N ARG A 80 23.12 6.78 -20.58
CA ARG A 80 23.22 8.07 -21.28
C ARG A 80 23.84 8.02 -22.68
N LYS A 81 24.52 6.92 -23.06
CA LYS A 81 25.10 6.77 -24.40
C LYS A 81 24.13 6.16 -25.43
N HIS A 82 22.93 5.74 -25.03
CA HIS A 82 22.03 4.97 -25.90
C HIS A 82 20.72 5.68 -26.31
N TYR A 83 20.31 6.75 -25.63
CA TYR A 83 19.04 7.45 -25.91
C TYR A 83 19.27 8.83 -26.56
N HIS A 84 19.68 8.81 -27.82
CA HIS A 84 19.47 9.93 -28.74
C HIS A 84 18.97 9.34 -30.06
N GLN A 85 17.69 8.94 -30.11
CA GLN A 85 16.89 8.91 -31.33
C GLN A 85 15.41 8.64 -31.03
N THR A 86 14.57 9.45 -31.68
CA THR A 86 13.14 9.32 -32.04
C THR A 86 12.04 9.70 -31.03
N ASP A 87 11.30 10.73 -31.47
CA ASP A 87 9.97 11.23 -31.11
C ASP A 87 8.88 10.14 -31.20
N GLY A 88 7.67 10.18 -30.62
CA GLY A 88 6.90 11.16 -29.87
C GLY A 88 5.41 10.92 -30.15
N PHE A 89 4.60 10.48 -29.17
CA PHE A 89 3.11 10.50 -29.21
C PHE A 89 2.51 10.56 -27.78
N THR A 90 1.36 11.23 -27.64
CA THR A 90 0.75 11.69 -26.38
C THR A 90 -0.61 11.03 -26.14
N THR A 91 -0.94 10.69 -24.88
CA THR A 91 -2.28 10.29 -24.37
C THR A 91 -2.98 11.46 -23.63
N PRO A 92 -4.31 11.43 -23.42
CA PRO A 92 -5.13 12.63 -23.23
C PRO A 92 -5.27 13.09 -21.76
N SER A 93 -5.40 14.40 -21.56
CA SER A 93 -5.93 15.04 -20.35
C SER A 93 -6.76 16.26 -20.76
N PRO A 94 -7.86 16.62 -20.05
CA PRO A 94 -8.78 17.65 -20.51
C PRO A 94 -8.35 19.08 -20.10
N GLY A 95 -8.33 19.99 -21.08
CA GLY A 95 -8.75 21.39 -20.94
C GLY A 95 -7.68 22.47 -20.67
N SER A 96 -7.22 23.16 -21.73
CA SER A 96 -7.10 24.64 -21.85
C SER A 96 -6.53 25.07 -23.23
N PRO A 97 -6.78 26.32 -23.70
CA PRO A 97 -6.97 26.61 -25.13
C PRO A 97 -5.70 26.95 -25.93
N ILE A 98 -5.78 26.60 -27.22
CA ILE A 98 -4.78 26.82 -28.28
C ILE A 98 -4.72 28.30 -28.70
N LYS A 99 -3.51 28.84 -28.85
CA LYS A 99 -3.21 29.98 -29.72
C LYS A 99 -2.04 29.62 -30.64
N HIS A 100 -2.24 29.85 -31.93
CA HIS A 100 -1.31 29.59 -33.03
C HIS A 100 -0.21 30.66 -33.20
N SER A 101 0.86 30.21 -33.87
CA SER A 101 1.72 30.90 -34.87
C SER A 101 3.16 31.19 -34.42
N SER A 102 4.25 31.04 -35.20
CA SER A 102 4.63 30.35 -36.46
C SER A 102 6.15 30.64 -36.67
N ILE A 103 6.81 29.94 -37.62
CA ILE A 103 8.08 30.28 -38.35
C ILE A 103 9.39 29.79 -37.68
N GLU A 104 10.03 28.69 -38.16
CA GLU A 104 11.08 28.57 -39.24
C GLU A 104 12.45 29.18 -38.81
N GLU A 105 13.66 28.65 -39.05
CA GLU A 105 14.24 27.70 -40.01
C GLU A 105 15.74 27.42 -39.65
N GLU A 106 16.30 26.30 -40.15
CA GLU A 106 17.70 26.04 -40.63
C GLU A 106 18.93 26.26 -39.70
N LYS A 107 20.07 25.55 -39.74
CA LYS A 107 20.70 24.44 -40.50
C LYS A 107 22.09 24.18 -39.86
N GLU A 108 22.69 23.06 -40.27
CA GLU A 108 24.14 22.88 -40.60
C GLU A 108 25.08 22.00 -39.74
N ASP A 109 25.75 21.15 -40.53
CA ASP A 109 26.75 20.10 -40.36
C ASP A 109 28.00 20.45 -39.54
N SER A 110 28.65 19.43 -38.93
CA SER A 110 29.90 18.89 -39.47
C SER A 110 30.55 17.76 -38.65
N GLN A 111 31.05 16.78 -39.41
CA GLN A 111 31.83 15.60 -39.00
C GLN A 111 33.22 15.95 -38.43
N LYS A 112 33.76 15.09 -37.53
CA LYS A 112 35.19 14.75 -37.52
C LYS A 112 35.52 13.42 -36.83
N LYS A 113 36.28 12.60 -37.55
CA LYS A 113 36.94 11.33 -37.19
C LYS A 113 38.23 11.53 -36.38
N HIS A 114 38.62 10.49 -35.63
CA HIS A 114 39.98 9.96 -35.28
C HIS A 114 39.94 9.45 -33.82
N SER A 115 40.61 8.39 -33.36
CA SER A 115 41.35 7.25 -33.92
C SER A 115 41.69 6.31 -32.75
N SER A 116 41.69 5.01 -33.03
CA SER A 116 42.30 3.85 -32.36
C SER A 116 43.50 4.07 -31.40
N ILE A 117 43.51 3.35 -30.27
CA ILE A 117 44.68 2.62 -29.73
C ILE A 117 44.17 1.34 -29.02
N GLU A 118 44.70 0.20 -29.44
CA GLU A 118 44.62 -1.13 -28.81
C GLU A 118 45.75 -1.31 -27.79
N GLU A 119 45.51 -2.03 -26.70
CA GLU A 119 46.53 -2.81 -25.99
C GLU A 119 45.92 -4.12 -25.48
N GLU A 120 46.44 -5.24 -25.99
CA GLU A 120 46.17 -6.62 -25.56
C GLU A 120 47.05 -7.02 -24.35
N GLY A 121 46.54 -7.97 -23.53
CA GLY A 121 47.40 -8.86 -22.73
C GLY A 121 46.80 -9.37 -21.41
N SER A 122 45.80 -10.26 -21.42
CA SER A 122 45.92 -11.72 -21.15
C SER A 122 45.68 -12.15 -19.66
N PRO A 123 45.44 -13.44 -19.33
CA PRO A 123 44.10 -14.03 -19.20
C PRO A 123 43.83 -14.67 -17.81
N ILE A 124 42.62 -14.54 -17.24
CA ILE A 124 42.21 -15.34 -16.08
C ILE A 124 40.75 -15.81 -16.20
N LYS A 125 40.65 -17.12 -16.50
CA LYS A 125 39.68 -18.14 -16.06
C LYS A 125 38.23 -17.73 -15.76
N HIS A 126 37.33 -18.38 -16.52
CA HIS A 126 35.96 -18.70 -16.17
C HIS A 126 35.72 -18.83 -14.66
N ILE A 127 34.88 -17.94 -14.13
CA ILE A 127 34.02 -18.21 -12.99
C ILE A 127 32.60 -17.93 -13.49
N SER A 128 31.76 -18.93 -13.30
CA SER A 128 30.37 -19.02 -13.69
C SER A 128 29.55 -17.79 -13.31
N GLU A 129 28.69 -17.39 -14.24
CA GLU A 129 27.55 -16.51 -14.03
C GLU A 129 26.67 -17.10 -12.91
N GLU A 130 26.82 -16.58 -11.69
CA GLU A 130 25.76 -16.64 -10.70
C GLU A 130 24.86 -15.43 -10.93
N GLU A 131 23.59 -15.75 -11.16
CA GLU A 131 22.47 -14.87 -11.48
C GLU A 131 22.47 -13.60 -10.61
N SER A 132 22.65 -12.45 -11.26
CA SER A 132 22.35 -11.15 -10.67
C SER A 132 20.83 -11.06 -10.44
N PRO A 133 20.35 -10.79 -9.21
CA PRO A 133 18.92 -10.84 -8.88
C PRO A 133 18.12 -9.61 -9.33
N PHE A 134 18.68 -8.77 -10.20
CA PHE A 134 18.08 -7.49 -10.64
C PHE A 134 18.11 -7.31 -12.16
N ILE A 135 17.87 -8.37 -12.92
CA ILE A 135 17.39 -8.19 -14.28
C ILE A 135 15.91 -7.85 -14.14
N GLU A 136 15.55 -6.58 -14.39
CA GLU A 136 14.18 -6.25 -14.79
C GLU A 136 13.89 -7.14 -16.01
N GLU A 137 13.15 -8.23 -15.81
CA GLU A 137 12.66 -9.03 -16.94
C GLU A 137 11.97 -8.06 -17.89
N GLU A 138 12.36 -8.07 -19.17
CA GLU A 138 11.62 -7.32 -20.18
C GLU A 138 10.17 -7.82 -20.13
N GLU A 139 9.28 -7.01 -19.53
CA GLU A 139 7.86 -7.32 -19.47
C GLU A 139 7.34 -7.31 -20.91
N ASN A 140 7.30 -8.48 -21.53
CA ASN A 140 6.63 -8.66 -22.80
C ASN A 140 5.18 -8.20 -22.63
N GLU A 141 4.68 -7.40 -23.58
CA GLU A 141 3.28 -6.96 -23.58
C GLU A 141 2.35 -8.17 -23.48
N ILE A 142 1.59 -8.26 -22.39
CA ILE A 142 0.66 -9.35 -22.14
C ILE A 142 -0.63 -9.10 -22.94
N ILE A 143 -1.00 -10.08 -23.76
CA ILE A 143 -2.24 -10.09 -24.53
C ILE A 143 -3.02 -11.35 -24.14
N ILE A 144 -4.22 -11.17 -23.57
CA ILE A 144 -5.07 -12.30 -23.16
C ILE A 144 -5.83 -12.82 -24.38
N ASP A 145 -5.35 -13.94 -24.93
CA ASP A 145 -5.92 -14.68 -26.07
C ASP A 145 -6.02 -16.20 -25.80
N ASP A 146 -5.57 -16.64 -24.62
CA ASP A 146 -5.42 -18.04 -24.24
C ASP A 146 -6.65 -18.60 -23.50
N VAL A 147 -7.81 -17.95 -23.68
CA VAL A 147 -9.04 -18.31 -22.98
C VAL A 147 -9.69 -19.53 -23.64
N PRO A 148 -10.02 -20.61 -22.90
CA PRO A 148 -10.53 -21.84 -23.49
C PRO A 148 -11.81 -21.60 -24.31
N TYR A 149 -11.91 -22.22 -25.49
CA TYR A 149 -13.06 -22.02 -26.40
C TYR A 149 -14.40 -22.47 -25.76
N GLU A 150 -14.36 -23.49 -24.92
CA GLU A 150 -15.52 -24.05 -24.23
C GLU A 150 -15.97 -23.20 -23.01
N PHE A 151 -15.12 -22.29 -22.55
CA PHE A 151 -15.43 -21.47 -21.38
C PHE A 151 -16.51 -20.44 -21.73
N SER A 152 -17.60 -20.38 -20.96
CA SER A 152 -18.61 -19.34 -21.12
C SER A 152 -19.26 -19.03 -19.80
N PHE A 153 -19.76 -17.81 -19.66
CA PHE A 153 -20.57 -17.43 -18.50
C PHE A 153 -22.01 -17.80 -18.81
N GLU A 154 -22.54 -18.79 -18.09
CA GLU A 154 -23.90 -19.29 -18.33
C GLU A 154 -24.93 -18.17 -18.17
N ASN A 155 -25.68 -17.91 -19.24
CA ASN A 155 -26.87 -17.08 -19.20
C ASN A 155 -28.02 -17.88 -18.56
N GLY A 156 -27.91 -18.11 -17.25
CA GLY A 156 -29.05 -18.54 -16.46
C GLY A 156 -30.18 -17.51 -16.59
N GLY A 157 -31.42 -17.99 -16.57
CA GLY A 157 -32.60 -17.13 -16.44
C GLY A 157 -32.55 -16.28 -15.17
N ASP A 158 -33.49 -15.36 -15.05
CA ASP A 158 -33.61 -14.48 -13.89
C ASP A 158 -33.61 -15.29 -12.58
N SER A 159 -32.60 -15.03 -11.74
CA SER A 159 -32.41 -15.72 -10.46
C SER A 159 -32.76 -14.81 -9.30
N ALA A 160 -33.29 -15.37 -8.21
CA ALA A 160 -33.51 -14.62 -6.97
C ALA A 160 -32.21 -14.04 -6.39
N ASP A 161 -31.08 -14.59 -6.79
CA ASP A 161 -29.74 -14.13 -6.41
C ASP A 161 -29.10 -13.17 -7.41
N ASP A 162 -29.84 -12.67 -8.40
CA ASP A 162 -29.31 -11.66 -9.31
C ASP A 162 -29.42 -10.23 -8.74
N LEU A 163 -28.42 -9.41 -9.05
CA LEU A 163 -28.40 -8.00 -8.72
C LEU A 163 -29.38 -7.23 -9.61
N HIS A 164 -30.31 -6.52 -8.97
CA HIS A 164 -31.28 -5.67 -9.63
C HIS A 164 -31.10 -4.19 -9.28
N VAL A 165 -31.19 -3.34 -10.30
CA VAL A 165 -31.24 -1.88 -10.19
C VAL A 165 -32.49 -1.41 -10.90
N GLY A 166 -33.44 -0.85 -10.14
CA GLY A 166 -34.81 -0.66 -10.60
C GLY A 166 -35.42 -1.98 -11.06
N THR A 167 -35.89 -2.01 -12.30
CA THR A 167 -36.43 -3.22 -12.97
C THR A 167 -35.39 -3.97 -13.78
N THR A 168 -34.14 -3.52 -13.80
CA THR A 168 -33.08 -4.05 -14.66
C THR A 168 -32.25 -5.08 -13.90
N ASN A 169 -32.16 -6.30 -14.45
CA ASN A 169 -31.28 -7.34 -13.94
C ASN A 169 -29.84 -7.07 -14.44
N VAL A 170 -29.02 -6.51 -13.55
CA VAL A 170 -27.63 -6.14 -13.82
C VAL A 170 -26.76 -7.39 -13.99
N SER A 171 -27.06 -8.48 -13.27
CA SER A 171 -26.29 -9.72 -13.38
C SER A 171 -26.39 -10.35 -14.78
N ILE A 172 -27.56 -10.34 -15.41
CA ILE A 172 -27.72 -10.82 -16.81
C ILE A 172 -26.89 -9.96 -17.76
N ILE A 173 -26.95 -8.63 -17.64
CA ILE A 173 -26.19 -7.72 -18.51
C ILE A 173 -24.68 -7.93 -18.31
N PHE A 174 -24.23 -8.11 -17.07
CA PHE A 174 -22.83 -8.37 -16.79
C PHE A 174 -22.36 -9.71 -17.37
N ARG A 175 -23.14 -10.79 -17.26
CA ARG A 175 -22.81 -12.08 -17.90
C ARG A 175 -22.70 -11.96 -19.43
N ASN A 176 -23.60 -11.20 -20.06
CA ASN A 176 -23.52 -10.91 -21.49
C ASN A 176 -22.24 -10.14 -21.84
N TYR A 177 -21.90 -9.13 -21.05
CA TYR A 177 -20.66 -8.36 -21.20
C TYR A 177 -19.41 -9.25 -21.03
N GLN A 178 -19.39 -10.14 -20.03
CA GLN A 178 -18.30 -11.10 -19.83
C GLN A 178 -18.14 -12.03 -21.03
N ASN A 179 -19.24 -12.55 -21.58
CA ASN A 179 -19.22 -13.36 -22.79
C ASN A 179 -18.72 -12.57 -24.01
N GLN A 180 -19.04 -11.28 -24.11
CA GLN A 180 -18.46 -10.42 -25.14
C GLN A 180 -16.95 -10.24 -24.95
N SER A 181 -16.47 -10.03 -23.72
CA SER A 181 -15.04 -9.97 -23.40
C SER A 181 -14.31 -11.25 -23.82
N LEU A 182 -14.93 -12.43 -23.60
CA LEU A 182 -14.40 -13.72 -24.06
C LEU A 182 -14.27 -13.80 -25.58
N ASN A 183 -15.29 -13.32 -26.31
CA ASN A 183 -15.26 -13.31 -27.77
C ASN A 183 -14.14 -12.39 -28.28
N ILE A 184 -13.98 -11.20 -27.69
CA ILE A 184 -12.89 -10.29 -28.05
C ILE A 184 -11.52 -10.94 -27.78
N ALA A 185 -11.35 -11.59 -26.62
CA ALA A 185 -10.12 -12.29 -26.28
C ALA A 185 -9.75 -13.36 -27.33
N ARG A 186 -10.73 -14.15 -27.78
CA ARG A 186 -10.52 -15.22 -28.78
C ARG A 186 -10.25 -14.69 -30.18
N ASP A 187 -10.97 -13.63 -30.58
CA ASP A 187 -10.93 -13.15 -31.96
C ASP A 187 -9.70 -12.26 -32.21
N LYS A 188 -9.34 -11.42 -31.24
CA LYS A 188 -8.35 -10.35 -31.41
C LYS A 188 -7.33 -10.25 -30.26
N GLY A 189 -7.56 -10.93 -29.15
CA GLY A 189 -6.83 -10.71 -27.90
C GLY A 189 -7.33 -9.49 -27.12
N LEU A 190 -7.21 -9.54 -25.80
CA LEU A 190 -7.41 -8.37 -24.93
C LEU A 190 -6.05 -7.80 -24.53
N PHE A 191 -5.83 -6.52 -24.87
CA PHE A 191 -4.60 -5.80 -24.57
C PHE A 191 -4.74 -5.06 -23.25
N VAL A 192 -3.73 -5.16 -22.38
CA VAL A 192 -3.71 -4.53 -21.05
C VAL A 192 -4.06 -3.03 -21.11
N GLU A 193 -3.48 -2.29 -22.05
CA GLU A 193 -3.66 -0.85 -22.19
C GLU A 193 -5.06 -0.41 -22.65
N SER A 194 -5.77 -1.29 -23.38
CA SER A 194 -7.01 -0.94 -24.07
C SER A 194 -8.25 -1.67 -23.53
N ASN A 195 -8.06 -2.73 -22.75
CA ASN A 195 -9.12 -3.66 -22.38
C ASN A 195 -9.18 -3.96 -20.88
N ILE A 196 -8.78 -3.01 -20.02
CA ILE A 196 -8.75 -3.16 -18.55
C ILE A 196 -10.08 -3.71 -18.01
N GLN A 197 -11.21 -3.12 -18.42
CA GLN A 197 -12.53 -3.49 -17.90
C GLN A 197 -12.99 -4.85 -18.42
N GLU A 198 -12.67 -5.18 -19.67
CA GLU A 198 -12.95 -6.50 -20.24
C GLU A 198 -12.09 -7.58 -19.56
N ILE A 199 -10.80 -7.32 -19.33
CA ILE A 199 -9.88 -8.25 -18.64
C ILE A 199 -10.36 -8.50 -17.19
N LEU A 200 -10.67 -7.44 -16.44
CA LEU A 200 -11.22 -7.57 -15.08
C LEU A 200 -12.56 -8.33 -15.06
N SER A 201 -13.40 -8.14 -16.08
CA SER A 201 -14.69 -8.86 -16.18
C SER A 201 -14.52 -10.37 -16.26
N LEU A 202 -13.42 -10.87 -16.86
CA LEU A 202 -13.13 -12.30 -16.92
C LEU A 202 -12.83 -12.91 -15.54
N SER A 203 -12.50 -12.07 -14.55
CA SER A 203 -12.38 -12.46 -13.14
C SER A 203 -13.59 -12.06 -12.29
N SER A 204 -14.75 -11.86 -12.94
CA SER A 204 -16.02 -11.44 -12.32
C SER A 204 -15.96 -10.08 -11.62
N ILE A 205 -15.00 -9.23 -11.99
CA ILE A 205 -14.86 -7.88 -11.46
C ILE A 205 -15.54 -6.89 -12.41
N LEU A 206 -16.51 -6.14 -11.91
CA LEU A 206 -17.12 -5.01 -12.60
C LEU A 206 -16.49 -3.72 -12.09
N LEU A 207 -15.55 -3.15 -12.85
CA LEU A 207 -14.95 -1.87 -12.55
C LEU A 207 -15.87 -0.73 -12.99
N LEU A 208 -16.34 0.06 -12.01
CA LEU A 208 -17.14 1.27 -12.24
C LEU A 208 -16.28 2.50 -11.98
N ALA A 209 -15.74 3.07 -13.05
CA ALA A 209 -14.97 4.30 -13.06
C ALA A 209 -15.71 5.35 -13.92
N PRO A 210 -16.51 6.25 -13.29
CA PRO A 210 -17.29 7.25 -14.02
C PRO A 210 -16.42 8.06 -14.99
N ASN A 211 -16.96 8.35 -16.17
CA ASN A 211 -16.27 9.02 -17.29
C ASN A 211 -15.11 8.23 -17.93
N SER A 212 -14.86 6.99 -17.51
CA SER A 212 -13.78 6.15 -18.01
C SER A 212 -14.27 4.76 -18.45
N TYR A 213 -15.55 4.62 -18.80
CA TYR A 213 -16.13 3.37 -19.29
C TYR A 213 -15.64 3.02 -20.71
N SER A 214 -15.35 1.74 -20.94
CA SER A 214 -15.01 1.22 -22.25
C SER A 214 -16.22 1.31 -23.18
N ARG A 215 -15.96 1.38 -24.49
CA ARG A 215 -17.03 1.40 -25.48
C ARG A 215 -17.90 0.14 -25.37
N THR A 216 -17.28 -1.02 -25.18
CA THR A 216 -17.97 -2.30 -25.00
C THR A 216 -18.91 -2.28 -23.80
N MET A 217 -18.46 -1.74 -22.66
CA MET A 217 -19.28 -1.64 -21.45
C MET A 217 -20.47 -0.69 -21.67
N ILE A 218 -20.25 0.47 -22.32
CA ILE A 218 -21.32 1.41 -22.68
C ILE A 218 -22.34 0.75 -23.61
N ASP A 219 -21.90 -0.02 -24.60
CA ASP A 219 -22.80 -0.66 -25.56
C ASP A 219 -23.67 -1.76 -24.90
N HIS A 220 -23.24 -2.37 -23.79
CA HIS A 220 -24.01 -3.38 -23.06
C HIS A 220 -24.91 -2.82 -21.98
N PHE A 221 -24.38 -1.93 -21.13
CA PHE A 221 -25.10 -1.39 -19.97
C PHE A 221 -25.85 -0.10 -20.31
N GLY A 222 -25.27 0.74 -21.17
CA GLY A 222 -25.64 2.15 -21.33
C GLY A 222 -25.12 3.01 -20.17
N LEU A 223 -24.76 4.25 -20.49
CA LEU A 223 -24.22 5.20 -19.49
C LEU A 223 -25.17 5.44 -18.32
N SER A 224 -26.47 5.62 -18.60
CA SER A 224 -27.47 5.89 -17.56
C SER A 224 -27.55 4.79 -16.50
N LEU A 225 -27.45 3.52 -16.91
CA LEU A 225 -27.49 2.39 -15.97
C LEU A 225 -26.19 2.29 -15.19
N LEU A 226 -25.03 2.52 -15.83
CA LEU A 226 -23.74 2.52 -15.16
C LEU A 226 -23.68 3.59 -14.06
N ASP A 227 -24.18 4.78 -14.34
CA ASP A 227 -24.28 5.87 -13.37
C ASP A 227 -25.24 5.52 -12.23
N GLU A 228 -26.38 4.89 -12.51
CA GLU A 228 -27.33 4.45 -11.49
C GLU A 228 -26.74 3.36 -10.58
N ILE A 229 -26.02 2.38 -11.16
CA ILE A 229 -25.32 1.34 -10.39
C ILE A 229 -24.25 1.99 -9.51
N HIS A 230 -23.43 2.89 -10.07
CA HIS A 230 -22.37 3.58 -9.31
C HIS A 230 -22.94 4.38 -8.15
N GLN A 231 -23.98 5.19 -8.38
CA GLN A 231 -24.63 5.98 -7.32
C GLN A 231 -25.23 5.09 -6.23
N LYS A 232 -25.94 4.01 -6.60
CA LYS A 232 -26.60 3.12 -5.64
C LYS A 232 -25.61 2.34 -4.77
N LEU A 233 -24.45 1.99 -5.30
CA LEU A 233 -23.45 1.17 -4.60
C LEU A 233 -22.35 1.99 -3.92
N THR A 234 -22.26 3.28 -4.22
CA THR A 234 -21.35 4.22 -3.56
C THR A 234 -21.77 4.40 -2.09
N PRO A 235 -20.90 4.19 -1.09
CA PRO A 235 -21.26 4.31 0.33
C PRO A 235 -21.70 5.74 0.71
N ASP A 236 -22.81 5.89 1.42
CA ASP A 236 -23.43 7.18 1.81
C ASP A 236 -22.65 8.02 2.85
N GLN A 237 -21.38 7.71 3.13
CA GLN A 237 -20.60 8.40 4.14
C GLN A 237 -20.27 9.84 3.72
N GLN A 238 -20.82 10.80 4.48
CA GLN A 238 -20.63 12.24 4.29
C GLN A 238 -19.80 12.83 5.44
N LYS A 239 -18.53 12.44 5.54
CA LYS A 239 -17.63 13.10 6.49
C LYS A 239 -17.08 14.36 5.85
N LEU A 240 -17.55 15.50 6.34
CA LEU A 240 -17.05 16.81 5.93
C LEU A 240 -15.89 17.24 6.80
N LEU A 241 -14.99 18.03 6.20
CA LEU A 241 -13.93 18.70 6.93
C LEU A 241 -14.56 19.83 7.75
N ASP A 242 -14.25 19.85 9.04
CA ASP A 242 -14.67 20.95 9.91
C ASP A 242 -14.11 22.30 9.39
N PRO A 243 -14.94 23.33 9.15
CA PRO A 243 -14.49 24.59 8.56
C PRO A 243 -13.43 25.33 9.39
N ASP A 244 -13.49 25.22 10.71
CA ASP A 244 -12.49 25.81 11.61
C ASP A 244 -11.14 25.07 11.50
N SER A 245 -11.19 23.75 11.34
CA SER A 245 -10.04 22.91 11.06
C SER A 245 -9.41 23.24 9.71
N GLU A 246 -10.23 23.37 8.66
CA GLU A 246 -9.78 23.82 7.33
C GLU A 246 -9.06 25.17 7.40
N ALA A 247 -9.69 26.16 8.03
CA ALA A 247 -9.12 27.50 8.19
C ALA A 247 -7.79 27.45 8.96
N THR A 248 -7.70 26.58 9.98
CA THR A 248 -6.48 26.37 10.77
C THR A 248 -5.37 25.74 9.91
N PHE A 249 -5.68 24.74 9.08
CA PHE A 249 -4.70 24.12 8.18
C PHE A 249 -4.20 25.09 7.12
N ARG A 250 -5.10 25.84 6.48
CA ARG A 250 -4.70 26.86 5.50
C ARG A 250 -3.84 27.96 6.14
N LYS A 251 -4.14 28.34 7.38
CA LYS A 251 -3.35 29.31 8.13
C LYS A 251 -1.96 28.80 8.45
N SER A 252 -1.81 27.56 8.93
CA SER A 252 -0.47 26.98 9.18
C SER A 252 0.33 26.88 7.88
N ILE A 253 -0.26 26.39 6.79
CA ILE A 253 0.42 26.32 5.48
C ILE A 253 0.91 27.71 5.05
N LYS A 254 0.07 28.75 5.16
CA LYS A 254 0.47 30.13 4.82
C LYS A 254 1.62 30.63 5.69
N MET A 255 1.58 30.35 7.00
CA MET A 255 2.65 30.69 7.93
C MET A 255 3.97 30.00 7.55
N ALA A 256 3.93 28.73 7.19
CA ALA A 256 5.11 27.96 6.79
C ALA A 256 5.73 28.42 5.45
N ILE A 257 4.90 28.89 4.49
CA ILE A 257 5.37 29.37 3.19
C ILE A 257 5.89 30.81 3.26
N SER A 258 5.19 31.69 3.97
CA SER A 258 5.46 33.13 3.96
C SER A 258 6.28 33.61 5.16
N GLY A 259 6.41 32.77 6.19
CA GLY A 259 7.10 33.10 7.44
C GLY A 259 8.04 31.97 7.85
N SER A 260 8.08 31.68 9.15
CA SER A 260 8.91 30.64 9.73
C SER A 260 8.19 29.29 9.73
N ARG A 261 8.82 28.27 9.15
CA ARG A 261 8.36 26.87 9.18
C ARG A 261 8.30 26.33 10.61
N ASP A 262 9.29 26.66 11.42
CA ASP A 262 9.37 26.21 12.81
C ASP A 262 8.27 26.85 13.66
N ASP A 263 7.99 28.14 13.46
CA ASP A 263 6.89 28.81 14.16
C ASP A 263 5.54 28.23 13.77
N SER A 264 5.35 27.94 12.47
CA SER A 264 4.13 27.31 11.97
C SER A 264 3.91 25.91 12.55
N THR A 265 4.95 25.09 12.61
CA THR A 265 4.86 23.72 13.13
C THR A 265 4.63 23.73 14.64
N ASN A 266 5.32 24.61 15.39
CA ASN A 266 5.08 24.81 16.82
C ASN A 266 3.65 25.30 17.10
N TRP A 267 3.16 26.25 16.30
CA TRP A 267 1.80 26.77 16.43
C TRP A 267 0.74 25.69 16.20
N LEU A 268 0.83 24.92 15.10
CA LEU A 268 -0.13 23.85 14.81
C LEU A 268 -0.04 22.72 15.85
N CYS A 269 1.17 22.39 16.32
CA CYS A 269 1.36 21.39 17.38
C CYS A 269 0.66 21.80 18.69
N GLY A 270 0.79 23.06 19.11
CA GLY A 270 0.09 23.60 20.29
C GLY A 270 -1.43 23.55 20.15
N LYS A 271 -1.93 23.86 18.95
CA LYS A 271 -3.36 23.72 18.61
C LYS A 271 -3.85 22.27 18.70
N LEU A 272 -3.15 21.33 18.07
CA LEU A 272 -3.49 19.90 18.12
C LEU A 272 -3.49 19.32 19.53
N SER A 273 -2.67 19.87 20.43
CA SER A 273 -2.60 19.43 21.83
C SER A 273 -3.87 19.79 22.62
N SER A 274 -4.61 20.81 22.19
CA SER A 274 -5.78 21.34 22.91
C SER A 274 -7.11 21.11 22.17
N GLU A 275 -7.08 20.97 20.84
CA GLU A 275 -8.27 20.94 19.99
C GLU A 275 -8.47 19.55 19.39
N GLN A 276 -9.46 18.81 19.91
CA GLN A 276 -9.83 17.48 19.42
C GLN A 276 -10.30 17.46 17.95
N PRO A 277 -11.12 18.44 17.47
CA PRO A 277 -11.56 18.44 16.08
C PRO A 277 -10.41 18.45 15.07
N LEU A 278 -9.33 19.20 15.35
CA LEU A 278 -8.14 19.20 14.48
C LEU A 278 -7.49 17.82 14.37
N ARG A 279 -7.45 17.06 15.48
CA ARG A 279 -6.87 15.71 15.48
C ARG A 279 -7.73 14.73 14.68
N GLU A 280 -9.05 14.84 14.80
CA GLU A 280 -10.02 14.00 14.09
C GLU A 280 -10.09 14.33 12.58
N ASN A 281 -9.72 15.55 12.20
CA ASN A 281 -9.67 16.04 10.82
C ASN A 281 -8.26 15.97 10.19
N LEU A 282 -7.47 14.95 10.54
CA LEU A 282 -6.13 14.69 9.96
C LEU A 282 -5.06 15.75 10.24
N GLY A 283 -5.20 16.56 11.28
CA GLY A 283 -4.26 17.65 11.55
C GLY A 283 -2.83 17.20 11.87
N PHE A 284 -2.62 15.97 12.37
CA PHE A 284 -1.28 15.40 12.49
C PHE A 284 -0.61 15.14 11.14
N ILE A 285 -1.38 14.71 10.12
CA ILE A 285 -0.87 14.54 8.76
C ILE A 285 -0.42 15.88 8.19
N VAL A 286 -1.24 16.92 8.38
CA VAL A 286 -0.87 18.29 7.97
C VAL A 286 0.42 18.73 8.67
N LEU A 287 0.54 18.52 9.98
CA LEU A 287 1.74 18.84 10.75
C LEU A 287 2.99 18.12 10.22
N ASP A 288 2.89 16.83 9.93
CA ASP A 288 4.02 16.03 9.45
C ASP A 288 4.44 16.44 8.03
N CYS A 289 3.49 16.78 7.18
CA CYS A 289 3.77 17.40 5.88
C CYS A 289 4.51 18.74 6.04
N LEU A 290 4.10 19.61 6.97
CA LEU A 290 4.79 20.88 7.23
C LEU A 290 6.25 20.67 7.66
N ARG A 291 6.53 19.62 8.43
CA ARG A 291 7.87 19.29 8.92
C ARG A 291 8.77 18.73 7.81
N THR A 292 8.23 17.88 6.95
CA THR A 292 9.03 17.02 6.07
C THR A 292 9.09 17.50 4.62
N LEU A 293 8.07 18.19 4.12
CA LEU A 293 8.03 18.58 2.71
C LEU A 293 9.01 19.70 2.38
N PRO A 294 9.61 19.68 1.18
CA PRO A 294 10.36 20.82 0.69
C PRO A 294 9.44 22.02 0.46
N THR A 295 9.96 23.24 0.56
CA THR A 295 9.17 24.46 0.29
C THR A 295 8.70 24.55 -1.16
N SER A 296 9.44 23.95 -2.10
CA SER A 296 9.06 23.86 -3.51
C SER A 296 9.40 22.47 -4.04
N LYS A 297 8.62 22.02 -5.04
CA LYS A 297 8.79 20.69 -5.64
C LYS A 297 10.21 20.50 -6.16
N ILE A 298 10.83 19.39 -5.77
CA ILE A 298 12.13 18.96 -6.29
C ILE A 298 11.92 18.50 -7.73
N ARG A 299 12.74 18.97 -8.66
CA ARG A 299 12.56 18.73 -10.11
C ARG A 299 13.12 17.41 -10.59
N ASN A 300 14.02 16.80 -9.82
CA ASN A 300 14.65 15.56 -10.20
C ASN A 300 13.61 14.44 -10.13
N GLU A 301 13.64 13.55 -11.13
CA GLU A 301 12.94 12.27 -11.03
C GLU A 301 13.56 11.43 -9.92
N HIS A 302 12.74 10.56 -9.33
CA HIS A 302 13.12 9.69 -8.24
C HIS A 302 12.52 8.29 -8.44
N SER A 303 13.13 7.29 -7.81
CA SER A 303 12.66 5.91 -7.89
C SER A 303 11.32 5.71 -7.19
N GLU A 304 10.61 4.64 -7.52
CA GLU A 304 9.36 4.24 -6.84
C GLU A 304 9.55 4.16 -5.31
N ILE A 305 10.64 3.54 -4.84
CA ILE A 305 11.00 3.48 -3.42
C ILE A 305 11.09 4.87 -2.80
N THR A 306 11.82 5.77 -3.45
CA THR A 306 11.95 7.16 -2.99
C THR A 306 10.58 7.86 -3.01
N HIS A 307 9.72 7.50 -3.96
CA HIS A 307 8.41 8.10 -4.11
C HIS A 307 7.51 7.78 -2.92
N TYR A 308 7.32 6.49 -2.63
CA TYR A 308 6.45 6.14 -1.52
C TYR A 308 7.05 6.48 -0.15
N THR A 309 8.36 6.30 0.05
CA THR A 309 8.99 6.62 1.35
C THR A 309 8.96 8.12 1.67
N ASN A 310 9.21 8.99 0.70
CA ASN A 310 9.28 10.43 0.94
C ASN A 310 7.96 11.17 0.82
N PHE A 311 6.93 10.60 0.17
CA PHE A 311 5.67 11.32 -0.08
C PHE A 311 4.43 10.59 0.44
N LEU A 312 4.30 9.29 0.17
CA LEU A 312 3.10 8.53 0.53
C LEU A 312 3.11 8.01 1.97
N ASP A 313 4.24 7.48 2.45
CA ASP A 313 4.36 6.71 3.69
C ASP A 313 3.77 7.45 4.90
N ARG A 314 4.12 8.73 5.08
CA ARG A 314 3.61 9.54 6.20
C ARG A 314 2.09 9.75 6.14
N ILE A 315 1.53 9.92 4.94
CA ILE A 315 0.10 10.17 4.76
C ILE A 315 -0.64 8.86 4.99
N MET A 316 -0.18 7.77 4.37
CA MET A 316 -0.80 6.45 4.52
C MET A 316 -0.72 5.95 5.97
N LYS A 317 0.41 6.12 6.66
CA LYS A 317 0.54 5.80 8.09
C LYS A 317 -0.36 6.70 8.94
N GLY A 318 -0.39 8.00 8.67
CA GLY A 318 -1.26 8.92 9.39
C GLY A 318 -2.75 8.60 9.23
N LEU A 319 -3.16 8.03 8.09
CA LEU A 319 -4.53 7.62 7.83
C LEU A 319 -4.89 6.27 8.45
N PHE A 320 -4.02 5.27 8.33
CA PHE A 320 -4.40 3.87 8.52
C PHE A 320 -3.56 3.07 9.50
N ASN A 321 -2.48 3.63 10.06
CA ASN A 321 -1.63 2.89 10.99
C ASN A 321 -2.07 3.09 12.44
N ASN A 322 -2.40 1.99 13.12
CA ASN A 322 -2.60 1.93 14.56
C ASN A 322 -1.80 0.73 15.11
N PRO A 323 -0.68 0.96 15.81
CA PRO A 323 0.27 -0.09 16.16
C PRO A 323 -0.34 -1.25 16.98
N ASP A 324 -1.47 -1.01 17.65
CA ASP A 324 -2.16 -2.02 18.46
C ASP A 324 -3.26 -2.78 17.70
N LYS A 325 -3.66 -2.29 16.52
CA LYS A 325 -4.82 -2.78 15.76
C LYS A 325 -4.49 -3.18 14.33
N ASN A 326 -3.75 -2.34 13.60
CA ASN A 326 -3.44 -2.51 12.19
C ASN A 326 -2.12 -1.82 11.81
N ILE A 327 -1.39 -2.45 10.90
CA ILE A 327 -0.07 -1.99 10.48
C ILE A 327 -0.08 -1.65 9.00
N VAL A 328 0.46 -0.49 8.67
CA VAL A 328 0.76 -0.07 7.29
C VAL A 328 2.14 -0.59 6.90
N GLN A 329 2.23 -1.24 5.75
CA GLN A 329 3.46 -1.86 5.26
C GLN A 329 3.68 -1.59 3.77
N TRP A 330 4.95 -1.48 3.39
CA TRP A 330 5.42 -1.58 2.01
C TRP A 330 6.16 -2.92 1.92
N PRO A 331 5.46 -4.04 1.68
CA PRO A 331 6.05 -5.34 1.83
C PRO A 331 7.21 -5.58 0.84
N ASN A 332 7.89 -6.70 1.02
CA ASN A 332 8.79 -7.31 0.02
C ASN A 332 8.45 -8.81 -0.17
N THR A 333 7.24 -9.19 0.25
CA THR A 333 6.72 -10.55 0.14
C THR A 333 5.27 -10.51 -0.33
N ALA A 334 4.87 -11.55 -1.08
CA ALA A 334 3.52 -11.67 -1.60
C ALA A 334 2.45 -11.80 -0.50
N LEU A 335 1.24 -11.34 -0.82
CA LEU A 335 0.06 -11.49 0.04
C LEU A 335 -0.22 -12.96 0.35
N ASN A 336 -0.53 -13.23 1.62
CA ASN A 336 -0.93 -14.57 2.07
C ASN A 336 -2.21 -15.03 1.34
N GLU A 337 -3.13 -14.09 1.18
CA GLU A 337 -4.42 -14.22 0.49
C GLU A 337 -4.23 -14.62 -0.98
N SER A 338 -3.11 -14.25 -1.61
CA SER A 338 -2.82 -14.58 -3.00
C SER A 338 -1.97 -15.84 -3.23
N LYS A 339 -1.58 -16.54 -2.17
CA LYS A 339 -0.71 -17.73 -2.29
C LYS A 339 -1.39 -18.91 -2.97
N THR A 340 -2.72 -18.98 -2.94
CA THR A 340 -3.52 -20.07 -3.54
C THR A 340 -3.53 -20.07 -5.07
N ARG A 341 -3.15 -18.95 -5.72
CA ARG A 341 -3.09 -18.84 -7.20
C ARG A 341 -1.74 -19.21 -7.81
N LYS A 342 -0.76 -19.68 -7.00
CA LYS A 342 0.55 -20.13 -7.50
C LYS A 342 0.42 -21.41 -8.32
N PHE A 343 1.07 -21.45 -9.48
CA PHE A 343 1.34 -22.70 -10.21
C PHE A 343 2.85 -22.89 -10.38
N GLU A 344 3.57 -21.85 -10.82
CA GLU A 344 5.04 -21.77 -10.86
C GLU A 344 5.48 -20.29 -10.66
N GLY A 345 6.71 -20.01 -10.21
CA GLY A 345 7.25 -18.64 -10.05
C GLY A 345 6.99 -17.92 -8.70
N ARG A 346 7.49 -16.68 -8.57
CA ARG A 346 7.21 -15.80 -7.42
C ARG A 346 5.80 -15.22 -7.55
N THR A 347 5.05 -15.21 -6.44
CA THR A 347 3.72 -14.57 -6.45
C THR A 347 3.89 -13.06 -6.52
N LYS A 348 3.11 -12.42 -7.39
CA LYS A 348 3.06 -10.97 -7.49
C LYS A 348 2.70 -10.35 -6.15
N GLN A 349 3.38 -9.26 -5.85
CA GLN A 349 3.31 -8.58 -4.58
C GLN A 349 2.77 -7.17 -4.80
N PRO A 350 1.82 -6.70 -3.98
CA PRO A 350 1.42 -5.29 -3.98
C PRO A 350 2.50 -4.39 -3.39
N ASP A 351 2.60 -3.15 -3.84
CA ASP A 351 3.52 -2.18 -3.26
C ASP A 351 3.16 -1.80 -1.83
N PHE A 352 1.86 -1.79 -1.51
CA PHE A 352 1.32 -1.32 -0.23
C PHE A 352 0.30 -2.29 0.37
N THR A 353 0.31 -2.43 1.69
CA THR A 353 -0.73 -3.15 2.44
C THR A 353 -1.08 -2.50 3.78
N VAL A 354 -2.33 -2.69 4.22
CA VAL A 354 -2.74 -2.49 5.62
C VAL A 354 -3.30 -3.79 6.18
N SER A 355 -2.63 -4.31 7.20
CA SER A 355 -2.94 -5.61 7.79
C SER A 355 -3.47 -5.47 9.22
N ILE A 356 -4.48 -6.26 9.57
CA ILE A 356 -5.00 -6.40 10.93
C ILE A 356 -4.02 -7.19 11.78
N ILE A 357 -3.77 -6.70 12.99
CA ILE A 357 -3.01 -7.40 14.03
C ILE A 357 -4.00 -8.18 14.90
N CYS A 358 -3.84 -9.49 14.97
CA CYS A 358 -4.55 -10.35 15.93
C CYS A 358 -3.53 -11.30 16.57
N GLN A 359 -3.55 -11.40 17.91
CA GLN A 359 -2.60 -12.22 18.68
C GLN A 359 -1.11 -11.96 18.34
N LEU A 360 -0.73 -10.67 18.22
CA LEU A 360 0.63 -10.24 17.88
C LEU A 360 1.12 -10.70 16.49
N GLN A 361 0.19 -11.06 15.59
CA GLN A 361 0.51 -11.46 14.22
C GLN A 361 -0.40 -10.74 13.21
N THR A 362 0.16 -10.42 12.05
CA THR A 362 -0.62 -9.95 10.90
C THR A 362 -1.52 -11.08 10.42
N SER A 363 -2.83 -10.92 10.53
CA SER A 363 -3.81 -12.01 10.36
C SER A 363 -4.67 -11.90 9.10
N ALA A 364 -4.89 -10.68 8.61
CA ALA A 364 -5.62 -10.44 7.37
C ALA A 364 -5.32 -9.04 6.83
N THR A 365 -5.38 -8.88 5.51
CA THR A 365 -5.24 -7.59 4.83
C THR A 365 -6.62 -6.93 4.64
N LEU A 366 -6.69 -5.60 4.69
CA LEU A 366 -7.92 -4.81 4.42
C LEU A 366 -7.76 -3.81 3.27
N PHE A 367 -6.51 -3.44 2.96
CA PHE A 367 -6.19 -2.39 2.02
C PHE A 367 -4.91 -2.78 1.28
N VAL A 368 -4.94 -2.68 -0.05
CA VAL A 368 -3.78 -2.83 -0.94
C VAL A 368 -3.58 -1.59 -1.80
N GLY A 369 -2.36 -1.40 -2.32
CA GLY A 369 -2.11 -0.36 -3.30
C GLY A 369 -0.94 -0.67 -4.23
N GLU A 370 -0.96 -0.03 -5.40
CA GLU A 370 0.11 -0.05 -6.41
C GLU A 370 0.58 1.39 -6.67
N VAL A 371 1.88 1.58 -6.92
CA VAL A 371 2.53 2.88 -7.03
C VAL A 371 3.39 2.95 -8.29
N SER A 372 3.16 3.99 -9.09
CA SER A 372 3.97 4.35 -10.23
C SER A 372 4.59 5.75 -10.01
N PRO A 373 5.93 5.86 -9.96
CA PRO A 373 6.60 7.15 -9.72
C PRO A 373 6.40 8.12 -10.90
N PRO A 374 6.74 9.41 -10.73
CA PRO A 374 6.61 10.41 -11.79
C PRO A 374 7.30 10.04 -13.11
N SER A 375 8.42 9.32 -13.06
CA SER A 375 9.15 8.82 -14.24
C SER A 375 8.38 7.77 -15.04
N LYS A 376 7.36 7.14 -14.43
CA LYS A 376 6.48 6.13 -15.04
C LYS A 376 5.07 6.64 -15.34
N LYS A 377 4.81 7.93 -15.13
CA LYS A 377 3.52 8.58 -15.47
C LYS A 377 3.05 8.30 -16.91
N GLY A 378 3.98 8.27 -17.86
CA GLY A 378 3.68 8.07 -19.28
C GLY A 378 3.63 6.60 -19.71
N ASP A 379 3.94 5.68 -18.81
CA ASP A 379 3.99 4.23 -19.08
C ASP A 379 2.58 3.65 -18.98
N VAL A 380 1.83 3.74 -20.08
CA VAL A 380 0.40 3.36 -20.12
C VAL A 380 0.25 1.87 -19.78
N TYR A 381 1.04 1.01 -20.40
CA TYR A 381 1.09 -0.42 -20.11
C TYR A 381 1.26 -0.73 -18.62
N LYS A 382 2.31 -0.20 -17.97
CA LYS A 382 2.51 -0.43 -16.53
C LYS A 382 1.32 0.04 -15.71
N ASN A 383 0.83 1.26 -15.96
CA ASN A 383 -0.28 1.82 -15.18
C ASN A 383 -1.57 1.01 -15.36
N CYS A 384 -1.85 0.52 -16.56
CA CYS A 384 -3.01 -0.34 -16.80
C CYS A 384 -2.84 -1.73 -16.15
N ASN A 385 -1.64 -2.30 -16.21
CA ASN A 385 -1.30 -3.57 -15.57
C ASN A 385 -1.46 -3.50 -14.04
N ASP A 386 -0.91 -2.45 -13.42
CA ASP A 386 -1.01 -2.18 -11.99
C ASP A 386 -2.48 -2.07 -11.55
N LEU A 387 -3.36 -1.45 -12.35
CA LEU A 387 -4.79 -1.37 -12.04
C LEU A 387 -5.50 -2.73 -12.11
N ILE A 388 -5.17 -3.57 -13.10
CA ILE A 388 -5.71 -4.93 -13.21
C ILE A 388 -5.28 -5.77 -12.00
N ARG A 389 -3.97 -5.72 -11.68
CA ARG A 389 -3.40 -6.37 -10.49
C ARG A 389 -4.07 -5.93 -9.21
N LEU A 390 -4.29 -4.64 -9.03
CA LEU A 390 -4.98 -4.08 -7.87
C LEU A 390 -6.37 -4.70 -7.72
N GLY A 391 -7.15 -4.78 -8.81
CA GLY A 391 -8.47 -5.42 -8.80
C GLY A 391 -8.40 -6.89 -8.38
N VAL A 392 -7.44 -7.65 -8.91
CA VAL A 392 -7.23 -9.06 -8.53
C VAL A 392 -6.84 -9.18 -7.05
N PHE A 393 -5.92 -8.35 -6.55
CA PHE A 393 -5.55 -8.37 -5.13
C PHE A 393 -6.72 -8.05 -4.21
N MET A 394 -7.53 -7.04 -4.56
CA MET A 394 -8.73 -6.69 -3.79
C MET A 394 -9.71 -7.86 -3.74
N LYS A 395 -9.93 -8.53 -4.88
CA LYS A 395 -10.80 -9.71 -4.96
C LYS A 395 -10.31 -10.83 -4.06
N ASP A 396 -9.03 -11.11 -4.07
CA ASP A 396 -8.44 -12.19 -3.28
C ASP A 396 -8.50 -11.93 -1.77
N ILE A 397 -8.31 -10.67 -1.36
CA ILE A 397 -8.51 -10.27 0.03
C ILE A 397 -9.98 -10.43 0.42
N LEU A 398 -10.91 -10.04 -0.46
CA LEU A 398 -12.33 -10.16 -0.21
C LEU A 398 -12.76 -11.62 -0.09
N ASP A 399 -12.30 -12.49 -1.00
CA ASP A 399 -12.54 -13.93 -0.97
C ASP A 399 -12.02 -14.55 0.35
N SER A 400 -10.79 -14.19 0.76
CA SER A 400 -10.22 -14.64 2.03
C SER A 400 -11.01 -14.16 3.24
N SER A 401 -11.56 -12.94 3.19
CA SER A 401 -12.36 -12.37 4.28
C SER A 401 -13.70 -13.07 4.41
N VAL A 402 -14.35 -13.36 3.28
CA VAL A 402 -15.58 -14.15 3.21
C VAL A 402 -15.37 -15.58 3.74
N ASP A 403 -14.24 -16.22 3.40
CA ASP A 403 -13.88 -17.54 3.95
C ASP A 403 -13.68 -17.53 5.47
N LYS A 404 -13.27 -16.39 6.02
CA LYS A 404 -13.15 -16.15 7.46
C LYS A 404 -14.48 -15.71 8.10
N GLY A 405 -15.59 -15.75 7.36
CA GLY A 405 -16.92 -15.42 7.87
C GLY A 405 -17.16 -13.91 8.04
N ALA A 406 -16.38 -13.07 7.36
CA ALA A 406 -16.54 -11.62 7.39
C ALA A 406 -17.17 -11.11 6.09
N ASP A 407 -18.09 -10.17 6.24
CA ASP A 407 -18.65 -9.39 5.15
C ASP A 407 -18.10 -7.96 5.27
N ILE A 408 -17.21 -7.59 4.37
CA ILE A 408 -16.47 -6.33 4.42
C ILE A 408 -16.33 -5.72 3.03
N LYS A 409 -15.98 -4.44 3.01
CA LYS A 409 -15.47 -3.77 1.80
C LYS A 409 -13.94 -3.77 1.86
N VAL A 410 -13.30 -4.14 0.77
CA VAL A 410 -11.83 -4.07 0.64
C VAL A 410 -11.45 -2.75 -0.02
N LEU A 411 -10.41 -2.11 0.50
CA LEU A 411 -9.90 -0.85 -0.04
C LEU A 411 -8.72 -1.11 -0.97
N GLY A 412 -8.60 -0.27 -2.00
CA GLY A 412 -7.56 -0.30 -3.00
C GLY A 412 -7.13 1.13 -3.33
N PHE A 413 -5.87 1.35 -3.67
CA PHE A 413 -5.48 2.59 -4.31
C PHE A 413 -4.47 2.36 -5.43
N GLN A 414 -4.50 3.25 -6.40
CA GLN A 414 -3.42 3.37 -7.38
C GLN A 414 -2.82 4.77 -7.27
N CYS A 415 -1.50 4.86 -7.11
CA CYS A 415 -0.80 6.13 -7.13
C CYS A 415 -0.02 6.28 -8.43
N ILE A 416 -0.33 7.29 -9.23
CA ILE A 416 0.45 7.65 -10.42
C ILE A 416 0.96 9.08 -10.26
N ASP A 417 2.28 9.28 -10.36
CA ASP A 417 2.94 10.58 -10.15
C ASP A 417 2.74 11.13 -8.73
N TYR A 418 1.67 11.89 -8.47
CA TYR A 418 1.29 12.35 -7.12
C TYR A 418 -0.23 12.29 -6.94
N LYS A 419 -0.90 11.46 -7.72
CA LYS A 419 -2.35 11.32 -7.75
C LYS A 419 -2.71 9.94 -7.25
N VAL A 420 -3.48 9.88 -6.17
CA VAL A 420 -3.96 8.64 -5.57
C VAL A 420 -5.43 8.48 -5.91
N ASP A 421 -5.74 7.50 -6.75
CA ASP A 421 -7.10 7.08 -7.04
C ASP A 421 -7.51 5.98 -6.05
N TYR A 422 -8.57 6.24 -5.29
CA TYR A 422 -9.10 5.29 -4.31
C TYR A 422 -10.20 4.43 -4.91
N TYR A 423 -10.15 3.14 -4.56
CA TYR A 423 -11.10 2.13 -4.97
C TYR A 423 -11.67 1.39 -3.76
N ILE A 424 -12.93 0.98 -3.88
CA ILE A 424 -13.56 0.03 -2.96
C ILE A 424 -14.07 -1.17 -3.72
N MET A 425 -13.95 -2.35 -3.13
CA MET A 425 -14.52 -3.57 -3.67
C MET A 425 -15.48 -4.22 -2.69
N ASP A 426 -16.64 -4.62 -3.21
CA ASP A 426 -17.65 -5.42 -2.50
C ASP A 426 -18.13 -6.58 -3.40
N LEU A 427 -18.54 -7.68 -2.79
CA LEU A 427 -19.11 -8.85 -3.45
C LEU A 427 -20.63 -8.78 -3.30
N VAL A 428 -21.29 -8.44 -4.40
CA VAL A 428 -22.75 -8.27 -4.43
C VAL A 428 -23.33 -9.28 -5.41
N LYS A 429 -24.06 -10.28 -4.88
CA LYS A 429 -24.85 -11.22 -5.70
C LYS A 429 -24.03 -11.87 -6.85
N GLY A 430 -22.80 -12.26 -6.53
CA GLY A 430 -21.88 -12.93 -7.45
C GLY A 430 -21.03 -12.03 -8.33
N ILE A 431 -21.12 -10.70 -8.16
CA ILE A 431 -20.33 -9.71 -8.88
C ILE A 431 -19.39 -9.01 -7.90
N TYR A 432 -18.10 -8.94 -8.24
CA TYR A 432 -17.12 -8.16 -7.50
C TYR A 432 -17.15 -6.73 -8.03
N ILE A 433 -17.88 -5.84 -7.36
CA ILE A 433 -18.04 -4.46 -7.79
C ILE A 433 -16.84 -3.66 -7.29
N MET A 434 -15.98 -3.20 -8.21
CA MET A 434 -14.87 -2.31 -7.90
C MET A 434 -15.26 -0.87 -8.27
N LEU A 435 -15.48 -0.01 -7.28
CA LEU A 435 -15.89 1.38 -7.49
C LEU A 435 -14.68 2.31 -7.37
N HIS A 436 -14.47 3.17 -8.36
CA HIS A 436 -13.63 4.36 -8.18
C HIS A 436 -14.38 5.37 -7.32
N VAL A 437 -13.79 5.76 -6.19
CA VAL A 437 -14.41 6.66 -5.21
C VAL A 437 -14.01 8.11 -5.47
N GLY A 438 -12.78 8.33 -5.90
CA GLY A 438 -12.24 9.66 -6.17
C GLY A 438 -10.72 9.67 -6.13
N GLN A 439 -10.16 10.86 -6.40
CA GLN A 439 -8.73 11.08 -6.49
C GLN A 439 -8.27 12.12 -5.47
N VAL A 440 -7.13 11.89 -4.84
CA VAL A 440 -6.44 12.83 -3.94
C VAL A 440 -5.08 13.21 -4.51
N SER A 441 -4.73 14.49 -4.39
CA SER A 441 -3.43 15.03 -4.77
C SER A 441 -2.47 14.98 -3.59
N ILE A 442 -1.46 14.12 -3.67
CA ILE A 442 -0.43 14.01 -2.65
C ILE A 442 0.55 15.17 -2.79
N PRO A 443 0.78 15.95 -1.72
CA PRO A 443 1.60 17.14 -1.81
C PRO A 443 3.08 16.76 -2.00
N ALA A 444 3.70 17.28 -3.05
CA ALA A 444 5.14 17.15 -3.31
C ALA A 444 5.96 18.26 -2.63
N SER A 445 5.29 19.32 -2.18
CA SER A 445 5.89 20.49 -1.53
C SER A 445 4.87 21.24 -0.68
N LEU A 446 5.33 22.19 0.14
CA LEU A 446 4.43 23.05 0.93
C LEU A 446 3.45 23.85 0.06
N LYS A 447 3.83 24.19 -1.18
CA LYS A 447 2.95 24.92 -2.11
C LYS A 447 1.75 24.07 -2.57
N ASP A 448 1.92 22.76 -2.60
CA ASP A 448 0.89 21.80 -3.04
C ASP A 448 -0.08 21.44 -1.89
N MET A 449 0.26 21.80 -0.65
CA MET A 449 -0.55 21.48 0.54
C MET A 449 -1.95 22.09 0.52
N SER A 450 -2.15 23.21 -0.17
CA SER A 450 -3.49 23.82 -0.25
C SER A 450 -4.46 22.91 -1.00
N SER A 451 -4.02 22.31 -2.11
CA SER A 451 -4.81 21.33 -2.85
C SER A 451 -5.02 20.05 -2.06
N PHE A 452 -4.03 19.62 -1.27
CA PHE A 452 -4.24 18.48 -0.37
C PHE A 452 -5.32 18.74 0.68
N VAL A 453 -5.42 19.98 1.22
CA VAL A 453 -6.50 20.36 2.14
C VAL A 453 -7.87 20.27 1.46
N ASP A 454 -7.98 20.67 0.19
CA ASP A 454 -9.21 20.54 -0.60
C ASP A 454 -9.65 19.07 -0.72
N ASP A 455 -8.69 18.14 -0.73
CA ASP A 455 -8.90 16.70 -0.89
C ASP A 455 -9.04 15.92 0.44
N ILE A 456 -8.96 16.58 1.62
CA ILE A 456 -8.99 15.92 2.94
C ILE A 456 -10.32 15.19 3.19
N GLU A 457 -11.45 15.74 2.72
CA GLU A 457 -12.77 15.12 2.93
C GLU A 457 -12.84 13.71 2.34
N LEU A 458 -12.29 13.53 1.14
CA LEU A 458 -12.19 12.21 0.53
C LEU A 458 -11.32 11.27 1.37
N SER A 459 -10.17 11.76 1.88
CA SER A 459 -9.31 10.95 2.75
C SER A 459 -10.00 10.53 4.05
N LEU A 460 -10.79 11.43 4.66
CA LEU A 460 -11.61 11.15 5.85
C LEU A 460 -12.68 10.10 5.57
N ARG A 461 -13.33 10.17 4.41
CA ARG A 461 -14.30 9.17 3.96
C ARG A 461 -13.65 7.80 3.81
N ILE A 462 -12.49 7.71 3.15
CA ILE A 462 -11.75 6.44 3.01
C ILE A 462 -11.37 5.87 4.39
N GLN A 463 -10.93 6.71 5.33
CA GLN A 463 -10.64 6.29 6.71
C GLN A 463 -11.87 5.73 7.44
N ASP A 464 -13.06 6.27 7.18
CA ASP A 464 -14.30 5.77 7.76
C ASP A 464 -14.71 4.41 7.19
N ILE A 465 -14.60 4.20 5.86
CA ILE A 465 -14.79 2.87 5.24
C ILE A 465 -13.82 1.87 5.84
N PHE A 466 -12.55 2.23 5.96
CA PHE A 466 -11.52 1.36 6.54
C PHE A 466 -11.89 0.93 7.96
N ARG A 467 -12.32 1.88 8.80
CA ARG A 467 -12.71 1.61 10.18
C ARG A 467 -13.94 0.71 10.25
N GLU A 468 -14.95 0.93 9.42
CA GLU A 468 -16.13 0.07 9.34
C GLU A 468 -15.74 -1.37 8.96
N SER A 469 -14.92 -1.55 7.92
CA SER A 469 -14.42 -2.87 7.53
C SER A 469 -13.58 -3.54 8.62
N TYR A 470 -12.75 -2.77 9.35
CA TYR A 470 -11.97 -3.28 10.47
C TYR A 470 -12.86 -3.80 11.60
N GLU A 471 -13.82 -2.99 12.06
CA GLU A 471 -14.70 -3.35 13.18
C GLU A 471 -15.62 -4.54 12.83
N ASN A 472 -15.92 -4.75 11.54
CA ASN A 472 -16.64 -5.93 11.06
C ASN A 472 -15.75 -7.18 10.94
N PHE A 473 -14.47 -7.02 10.56
CA PHE A 473 -13.58 -8.16 10.33
C PHE A 473 -12.93 -8.66 11.62
N TYR A 474 -12.42 -7.77 12.46
CA TYR A 474 -11.62 -8.12 13.64
C TYR A 474 -12.33 -9.13 14.57
N PRO A 475 -13.63 -8.96 14.92
CA PRO A 475 -14.33 -9.93 15.74
C PRO A 475 -14.39 -11.34 15.13
N LYS A 476 -14.45 -11.45 13.80
CA LYS A 476 -14.47 -12.73 13.06
C LYS A 476 -13.11 -13.41 13.06
N LEU A 477 -12.04 -12.64 13.06
CA LEU A 477 -10.68 -13.17 13.22
C LEU A 477 -10.46 -13.72 14.63
N CYS A 478 -10.94 -13.02 15.66
CA CYS A 478 -10.81 -13.47 17.04
C CYS A 478 -11.74 -14.65 17.35
N ASN A 479 -12.93 -14.68 16.75
CA ASN A 479 -13.94 -15.71 16.97
C ASN A 479 -14.48 -16.19 15.62
N PRO A 480 -13.82 -17.20 15.01
CA PRO A 480 -14.26 -17.75 13.73
C PRO A 480 -15.70 -18.26 13.85
N GLY A 481 -16.61 -17.62 13.13
CA GLY A 481 -18.03 -17.94 13.09
C GLY A 481 -18.39 -18.86 11.92
N SER A 482 -19.69 -19.05 11.70
CA SER A 482 -20.19 -19.67 10.48
C SER A 482 -19.85 -18.82 9.25
N LEU A 483 -19.72 -19.48 8.10
CA LEU A 483 -19.56 -18.81 6.80
C LEU A 483 -20.70 -17.82 6.54
N THR A 484 -20.40 -16.74 5.83
CA THR A 484 -21.40 -15.76 5.40
C THR A 484 -22.19 -16.31 4.20
N GLU A 485 -23.39 -15.77 3.97
CA GLU A 485 -24.16 -16.03 2.75
C GLU A 485 -23.32 -15.71 1.49
N LYS A 486 -22.48 -14.66 1.56
CA LYS A 486 -21.55 -14.26 0.49
C LYS A 486 -20.55 -15.35 0.09
N ALA A 487 -20.29 -16.35 0.93
CA ALA A 487 -19.43 -17.48 0.55
C ALA A 487 -19.98 -18.24 -0.67
N THR A 488 -21.31 -18.30 -0.83
CA THR A 488 -21.96 -18.95 -1.98
C THR A 488 -21.88 -18.13 -3.27
N PHE A 489 -21.60 -16.83 -3.15
CA PHE A 489 -21.51 -15.90 -4.28
C PHE A 489 -20.11 -15.81 -4.87
N LYS A 490 -19.08 -16.39 -4.24
CA LYS A 490 -17.71 -16.31 -4.75
C LYS A 490 -17.58 -16.90 -6.16
N LYS A 491 -16.75 -16.27 -6.97
CA LYS A 491 -16.40 -16.74 -8.32
C LYS A 491 -14.89 -16.92 -8.43
N ASN A 492 -14.47 -17.92 -9.20
CA ASN A 492 -13.06 -18.14 -9.45
C ASN A 492 -12.49 -17.01 -10.33
N THR A 493 -11.25 -16.61 -10.03
CA THR A 493 -10.44 -15.75 -10.89
C THR A 493 -10.04 -16.52 -12.15
N LEU A 494 -9.91 -15.84 -13.30
CA LEU A 494 -9.42 -16.49 -14.52
C LEU A 494 -8.03 -17.08 -14.26
N CYS A 495 -7.81 -18.31 -14.74
CA CYS A 495 -6.64 -19.12 -14.40
C CYS A 495 -5.77 -19.49 -15.62
N THR A 496 -5.90 -18.75 -16.73
CA THR A 496 -5.05 -18.99 -17.91
C THR A 496 -3.61 -18.54 -17.62
N PRO A 497 -2.59 -19.16 -18.25
CA PRO A 497 -1.19 -18.76 -18.05
C PRO A 497 -0.97 -17.25 -18.22
N LYS A 498 -1.45 -16.66 -19.32
CA LYS A 498 -1.23 -15.23 -19.58
C LYS A 498 -1.95 -14.33 -18.59
N PHE A 499 -3.11 -14.75 -18.07
CA PHE A 499 -3.80 -13.99 -17.03
C PHE A 499 -3.06 -14.07 -15.68
N ARG A 500 -2.40 -15.18 -15.38
CA ARG A 500 -1.60 -15.33 -14.16
C ARG A 500 -0.30 -14.52 -14.22
N ASP A 501 0.17 -14.23 -15.43
CA ASP A 501 1.29 -13.32 -15.66
C ASP A 501 0.90 -11.86 -15.48
N LEU A 502 -0.38 -11.51 -15.25
CA LEU A 502 -0.86 -10.16 -14.91
C LEU A 502 -0.67 -9.82 -13.44
#